data_AF-A0A7W0WF19-F1
#
_entry.id   AF-A0A7W0WF19-F1
#
_cell.length_a   1.000
_cell.length_b   1.000
_cell.length_c   1.000
_cell.angle_alpha   90.00
_cell.angle_beta   90.00
_cell.angle_gamma   90.00
#
_symmetry.space_group_name_H-M   'P 1'
#
loop_
_entity.id
_entity.type
_entity.pdbx_description
1 polymer ?
#
loop_
_entity_poly.entity_id
_entity_poly.type
_entity_poly.pdbx_seq_one_letter_code
_entity_poly.pdbx_strand_id
1 'polypeptide(L)'
;GAGATLDYIGVLSEQPVSTYWDNASLPSAAARLFTENPYAQNVATLPWMVPVAYMLGIGTIVLTAIRVRQGPEVGLWALVAASLLASPIAWHNYLVLLGPGILLLLARGRAATAFLLLALQSIPAQWPLIWNDRGTVAASLAMTLYLYILMAHWLAFLAATRESSKQPEAGIEVRA
;
A
#
# COMPACT_ATOMS: atom_id res chain seq x y z
N GLY A 1 11.69 10.49 29.98
CA GLY A 1 12.89 9.95 30.67
C GLY A 1 12.98 8.46 30.46
N ALA A 2 14.03 7.79 30.95
CA ALA A 2 14.25 6.36 30.70
C ALA A 2 13.10 5.44 31.14
N GLY A 3 12.41 5.77 32.25
CA GLY A 3 11.21 5.04 32.69
C GLY A 3 10.09 5.07 31.65
N ALA A 4 9.75 6.26 31.13
CA ALA A 4 8.76 6.40 30.06
C ALA A 4 9.13 5.66 28.77
N THR A 5 10.43 5.48 28.49
CA THR A 5 10.88 4.67 27.34
C THR A 5 10.64 3.17 27.57
N LEU A 6 10.87 2.67 28.79
CA LEU A 6 10.57 1.28 29.15
C LEU A 6 9.06 1.01 29.17
N ASP A 7 8.28 1.94 29.72
CA ASP A 7 6.81 1.87 29.69
C ASP A 7 6.31 1.82 28.23
N TYR A 8 6.89 2.64 27.36
CA TYR A 8 6.55 2.64 25.94
C TYR A 8 6.93 1.33 25.23
N ILE A 9 8.05 0.70 25.57
CA ILE A 9 8.42 -0.63 25.05
C ILE A 9 7.40 -1.69 25.51
N GLY A 10 6.95 -1.62 26.76
CA GLY A 10 5.88 -2.47 27.27
C GLY A 10 4.60 -2.33 26.44
N VAL A 11 4.16 -1.09 26.20
CA VAL A 11 3.00 -0.78 25.34
C VAL A 11 3.15 -1.36 23.93
N LEU A 12 4.33 -1.26 23.31
CA LEU A 12 4.58 -1.82 21.98
C LEU A 12 4.51 -3.34 21.95
N SER A 13 4.80 -4.02 23.06
CA SER A 13 4.73 -5.48 23.16
C SER A 13 3.31 -6.00 23.42
N GLU A 14 2.46 -5.17 24.04
CA GLU A 14 1.12 -5.56 24.49
C GLU A 14 0.00 -5.11 23.53
N GLN A 15 0.21 -4.04 22.75
CA GLN A 15 -0.80 -3.53 21.83
C GLN A 15 -0.77 -4.26 20.49
N PRO A 16 -1.82 -5.03 20.13
CA PRO A 16 -1.87 -5.71 18.85
C PRO A 16 -1.98 -4.68 17.71
N VAL A 17 -1.34 -4.98 16.58
CA VAL A 17 -1.51 -4.18 15.36
C VAL A 17 -2.98 -4.20 14.96
N SER A 18 -3.49 -3.03 14.55
CA SER A 18 -4.88 -2.88 14.16
C SER A 18 -5.28 -3.89 13.08
N THR A 19 -6.24 -4.75 13.38
CA THR A 19 -6.92 -5.66 12.44
C THR A 19 -8.08 -4.96 11.72
N TYR A 20 -8.30 -3.66 11.97
CA TYR A 20 -9.44 -2.96 11.40
C TYR A 20 -9.33 -2.91 9.87
N TRP A 21 -10.36 -3.37 9.17
CA TRP A 21 -10.41 -3.56 7.70
C TRP A 21 -10.05 -2.31 6.89
N ASP A 22 -10.22 -1.15 7.50
CA ASP A 22 -10.02 0.14 6.84
C ASP A 22 -8.55 0.54 6.70
N ASN A 23 -7.65 -0.19 7.38
CA ASN A 23 -6.22 0.02 7.30
C ASN A 23 -5.63 -0.81 6.14
N ALA A 24 -5.13 -0.12 5.12
CA ALA A 24 -4.58 -0.64 3.87
C ALA A 24 -3.13 -1.15 3.97
N SER A 25 -2.49 -1.04 5.13
CA SER A 25 -1.08 -1.39 5.29
C SER A 25 -0.80 -2.90 5.29
N LEU A 26 0.43 -3.29 4.98
CA LEU A 26 0.89 -4.68 5.06
C LEU A 26 0.80 -5.25 6.48
N PRO A 27 1.26 -4.57 7.55
CA PRO A 27 1.17 -5.11 8.90
C PRO A 27 -0.27 -5.33 9.37
N SER A 28 -1.19 -4.44 9.01
CA SER A 28 -2.61 -4.60 9.35
C SER A 28 -3.27 -5.75 8.60
N ALA A 29 -2.95 -5.92 7.31
CA ALA A 29 -3.42 -7.08 6.57
C ALA A 29 -2.87 -8.40 7.14
N ALA A 30 -1.60 -8.41 7.57
CA ALA A 30 -1.03 -9.57 8.22
C ALA A 30 -1.72 -9.88 9.55
N ALA A 31 -2.05 -8.85 10.35
CA ALA A 31 -2.86 -9.03 11.55
C ALA A 31 -4.24 -9.62 11.20
N ARG A 32 -4.96 -9.05 10.22
CA ARG A 32 -6.27 -9.56 9.78
C ARG A 32 -6.27 -11.02 9.33
N LEU A 33 -5.20 -11.44 8.66
CA LEU A 33 -5.13 -12.75 8.02
C LEU A 33 -4.46 -13.81 8.90
N PHE A 34 -3.60 -13.40 9.85
CA PHE A 34 -2.74 -14.32 10.60
C PHE A 34 -2.84 -14.25 12.12
N THR A 35 -3.62 -13.32 12.68
CA THR A 35 -3.94 -13.28 14.11
C THR A 35 -5.43 -13.45 14.34
N GLU A 36 -5.84 -13.56 15.60
CA GLU A 36 -7.26 -13.48 15.93
C GLU A 36 -7.84 -12.17 15.38
N ASN A 37 -8.97 -12.31 14.69
CA ASN A 37 -9.65 -11.22 14.01
C ASN A 37 -11.12 -11.24 14.45
N PRO A 38 -11.60 -10.22 15.16
CA PRO A 38 -12.98 -10.20 15.66
C PRO A 38 -14.03 -10.09 14.53
N TYR A 39 -13.62 -9.78 13.31
CA TYR A 39 -14.50 -9.45 12.19
C TYR A 39 -14.69 -10.61 11.19
N ALA A 40 -13.77 -11.57 11.14
CA ALA A 40 -13.84 -12.75 10.28
C ALA A 40 -12.82 -13.83 10.68
N GLN A 41 -12.88 -14.98 10.00
CA GLN A 41 -11.96 -16.09 10.21
C GLN A 41 -10.59 -15.79 9.59
N ASN A 42 -9.52 -15.90 10.39
CA ASN A 42 -8.15 -15.80 9.91
C ASN A 42 -7.77 -17.00 9.02
N VAL A 43 -6.81 -16.81 8.10
CA VAL A 43 -6.33 -17.85 7.18
C VAL A 43 -5.59 -18.95 7.95
N ALA A 44 -4.73 -18.52 8.87
CA ALA A 44 -3.96 -19.38 9.77
C ALA A 44 -3.59 -18.57 11.02
N THR A 45 -3.23 -19.21 12.12
CA THR A 45 -2.78 -18.50 13.34
C THR A 45 -1.26 -18.46 13.35
N LEU A 46 -0.67 -17.40 12.77
CA LEU A 46 0.77 -17.19 12.64
C LEU A 46 1.13 -15.75 13.04
N PRO A 47 1.15 -15.40 14.34
CA PRO A 47 1.35 -14.01 14.79
C PRO A 47 2.66 -13.38 14.32
N TRP A 48 3.70 -14.19 14.09
CA TRP A 48 4.99 -13.75 13.55
C TRP A 48 4.92 -13.20 12.10
N MET A 49 3.79 -13.39 11.40
CA MET A 49 3.59 -12.77 10.09
C MET A 49 3.48 -11.25 10.17
N VAL A 50 3.08 -10.68 11.31
CA VAL A 50 3.01 -9.22 11.52
C VAL A 50 4.40 -8.57 11.44
N PRO A 51 5.42 -8.98 12.23
CA PRO A 51 6.77 -8.45 12.06
C PRO A 51 7.37 -8.76 10.69
N VAL A 52 7.06 -9.90 10.08
CA VAL A 52 7.46 -10.16 8.68
C VAL A 52 6.85 -9.14 7.72
N ALA A 53 5.58 -8.78 7.88
CA ALA A 53 4.93 -7.77 7.08
C ALA A 53 5.55 -6.37 7.27
N TYR A 54 6.00 -6.01 8.48
CA TYR A 54 6.81 -4.81 8.70
C TYR A 54 8.13 -4.86 7.92
N MET A 55 8.86 -5.98 8.00
CA MET A 55 10.11 -6.15 7.26
C MET A 55 9.89 -6.08 5.74
N LEU A 56 8.80 -6.66 5.24
CA LEU A 56 8.40 -6.56 3.85
C LEU A 56 8.02 -5.12 3.46
N GLY A 57 7.35 -4.38 4.33
CA GLY A 57 7.04 -2.96 4.13
C GLY A 57 8.31 -2.12 4.01
N ILE A 58 9.25 -2.28 4.96
CA ILE A 58 10.55 -1.61 4.91
C ILE A 58 11.32 -2.01 3.64
N GLY A 59 11.36 -3.31 3.33
CA GLY A 59 11.96 -3.82 2.09
C GLY A 59 11.34 -3.22 0.84
N THR A 60 10.02 -3.01 0.84
CA THR A 60 9.27 -2.36 -0.26
C THR A 60 9.71 -0.91 -0.44
N ILE A 61 9.89 -0.16 0.64
CA ILE A 61 10.44 1.21 0.59
C ILE A 61 11.85 1.20 0.01
N VAL A 62 12.76 0.38 0.57
CA VAL A 62 14.16 0.31 0.15
C VAL A 62 14.27 -0.08 -1.33
N LEU A 63 13.54 -1.11 -1.74
CA LEU A 63 13.46 -1.56 -3.13
C LEU A 63 12.98 -0.45 -4.05
N THR A 64 11.93 0.26 -3.65
CA THR A 64 11.36 1.36 -4.43
C THR A 64 12.36 2.49 -4.56
N ALA A 65 12.97 2.94 -3.45
CA ALA A 65 13.99 3.97 -3.44
C ALA A 65 15.16 3.64 -4.37
N ILE A 66 15.69 2.42 -4.31
CA ILE A 66 16.77 1.96 -5.21
C ILE A 66 16.34 2.02 -6.68
N ARG A 67 15.09 1.69 -6.98
CA ARG A 67 14.57 1.64 -8.35
C ARG A 67 14.25 3.01 -8.93
N VAL A 68 13.88 3.97 -8.09
CA VAL A 68 13.44 5.30 -8.52
C VAL A 68 14.49 6.40 -8.27
N ARG A 69 15.65 6.08 -7.68
CA ARG A 69 16.72 7.03 -7.33
C ARG A 69 17.21 7.94 -8.47
N GLN A 70 17.08 7.49 -9.72
CA GLN A 70 17.43 8.25 -10.93
C GLN A 70 16.25 8.32 -11.91
N GLY A 71 15.03 8.04 -11.40
CA GLY A 71 13.82 7.97 -12.19
C GLY A 71 13.08 9.31 -12.28
N PRO A 72 12.07 9.39 -13.17
CA PRO A 72 11.24 10.58 -13.34
C PRO A 72 10.40 10.88 -12.09
N GLU A 73 9.74 12.04 -12.07
CA GLU A 73 8.81 12.50 -11.00
C GLU A 73 7.77 11.45 -10.55
N VAL A 74 7.38 10.52 -11.44
CA VAL A 74 6.48 9.39 -11.12
C VAL A 74 7.04 8.51 -10.00
N GLY A 75 8.36 8.46 -9.84
CA GLY A 75 9.04 7.70 -8.81
C GLY A 75 8.76 8.17 -7.39
N LEU A 76 8.49 9.47 -7.21
CA LEU A 76 8.03 10.00 -5.92
C LEU A 76 6.73 9.33 -5.50
N TRP A 77 5.77 9.20 -6.40
CA TRP A 77 4.47 8.60 -6.11
C TRP A 77 4.56 7.09 -5.84
N ALA A 78 5.49 6.39 -6.48
CA ALA A 78 5.83 5.01 -6.12
C ALA A 78 6.35 4.93 -4.68
N LEU A 79 7.21 5.88 -4.26
CA LEU A 79 7.75 5.93 -2.89
C LEU A 79 6.68 6.28 -1.85
N VAL A 80 5.76 7.19 -2.17
CA VAL A 80 4.60 7.51 -1.31
C VAL A 80 3.74 6.27 -1.12
N ALA A 81 3.39 5.55 -2.20
CA ALA A 81 2.62 4.32 -2.11
C ALA A 81 3.35 3.22 -1.29
N ALA A 82 4.67 3.06 -1.49
CA ALA A 82 5.49 2.15 -0.70
C ALA A 82 5.52 2.52 0.79
N SER A 83 5.55 3.82 1.11
CA SER A 83 5.52 4.31 2.49
C SER A 83 4.19 4.02 3.17
N LEU A 84 3.07 4.18 2.46
CA LEU A 84 1.76 3.80 2.95
C LEU A 84 1.64 2.29 3.19
N LEU A 85 2.22 1.45 2.32
CA LEU A 85 2.25 -0.02 2.50
C LEU A 85 2.97 -0.42 3.79
N ALA A 86 4.04 0.28 4.14
CA ALA A 86 4.86 0.01 5.31
C ALA A 86 4.34 0.64 6.62
N SER A 87 3.46 1.65 6.52
CA SER A 87 2.95 2.37 7.68
C SER A 87 2.23 1.43 8.65
N PRO A 88 2.36 1.60 9.98
CA PRO A 88 1.52 0.88 10.95
C PRO A 88 0.03 1.13 10.73
N ILE A 89 -0.30 2.35 10.29
CA ILE A 89 -1.68 2.79 10.02
C ILE A 89 -1.72 3.52 8.69
N ALA A 90 -2.44 2.96 7.73
CA ALA A 90 -2.71 3.58 6.44
C ALA A 90 -4.20 3.48 6.15
N TRP A 91 -4.99 4.43 6.63
CA TRP A 91 -6.43 4.45 6.37
C TRP A 91 -6.75 4.59 4.87
N HIS A 92 -7.88 4.05 4.43
CA HIS A 92 -8.29 4.11 3.01
C HIS A 92 -8.28 5.54 2.45
N ASN A 93 -8.63 6.54 3.26
CA ASN A 93 -8.67 7.95 2.85
C ASN A 93 -7.29 8.50 2.51
N TYR A 94 -6.19 7.86 2.95
CA TYR A 94 -4.84 8.26 2.58
C TYR A 94 -4.50 7.93 1.12
N LEU A 95 -5.32 7.11 0.44
CA LEU A 95 -5.19 6.89 -1.01
C LEU A 95 -5.33 8.20 -1.81
N VAL A 96 -6.01 9.21 -1.26
CA VAL A 96 -6.09 10.55 -1.87
C VAL A 96 -4.72 11.18 -2.11
N LEU A 97 -3.72 10.84 -1.27
CA LEU A 97 -2.35 11.31 -1.41
C LEU A 97 -1.68 10.80 -2.69
N LEU A 98 -2.21 9.72 -3.29
CA LEU A 98 -1.74 9.17 -4.56
C LEU A 98 -2.40 9.82 -5.78
N GLY A 99 -3.44 10.65 -5.56
CA GLY A 99 -4.19 11.35 -6.61
C GLY A 99 -3.32 12.14 -7.58
N PRO A 100 -2.37 12.97 -7.13
CA PRO A 100 -1.49 13.70 -8.05
C PRO A 100 -0.63 12.77 -8.91
N GLY A 101 -0.21 11.61 -8.39
CA GLY A 101 0.50 10.59 -9.17
C GLY A 101 -0.36 10.00 -10.30
N ILE A 102 -1.66 9.84 -10.06
CA ILE A 102 -2.62 9.39 -11.08
C ILE A 102 -2.79 10.45 -12.18
N LEU A 103 -2.88 11.73 -11.82
CA LEU A 103 -2.93 12.83 -12.79
C LEU A 103 -1.66 12.87 -13.64
N LEU A 104 -0.50 12.58 -13.06
CA LEU A 104 0.75 12.47 -13.79
C LEU A 104 0.75 11.30 -14.78
N LEU A 105 0.13 10.16 -14.43
CA LEU A 105 -0.08 9.05 -15.38
C LEU A 105 -0.97 9.49 -16.56
N LEU A 106 -2.06 10.24 -16.30
CA LEU A 106 -2.92 10.80 -17.36
C LEU A 106 -2.12 11.74 -18.28
N ALA A 107 -1.36 12.67 -17.71
CA ALA A 107 -0.54 13.61 -18.46
C ALA A 107 0.50 12.92 -19.35
N ARG A 108 0.94 11.71 -18.97
CA ARG A 108 1.87 10.88 -19.76
C ARG A 108 1.17 9.87 -20.69
N GLY A 109 -0.10 10.08 -20.98
CA GLY A 109 -0.87 9.26 -21.93
C GLY A 109 -1.32 7.90 -21.40
N ARG A 110 -1.17 7.61 -20.10
CA ARG A 110 -1.56 6.33 -19.48
C ARG A 110 -2.99 6.34 -18.97
N ALA A 111 -3.93 6.71 -19.85
CA ALA A 111 -5.34 6.87 -19.51
C ALA A 111 -5.95 5.63 -18.87
N ALA A 112 -5.77 4.46 -19.50
CA ALA A 112 -6.35 3.21 -19.00
C ALA A 112 -5.90 2.88 -17.56
N THR A 113 -4.60 2.98 -17.27
CA THR A 113 -4.06 2.73 -15.92
C THR A 113 -4.59 3.75 -14.93
N ALA A 114 -4.59 5.04 -15.29
CA ALA A 114 -5.06 6.08 -14.40
C ALA A 114 -6.56 5.92 -14.06
N PHE A 115 -7.40 5.67 -15.06
CA PHE A 115 -8.83 5.43 -14.84
C PHE A 115 -9.10 4.17 -14.02
N LEU A 116 -8.32 3.11 -14.21
CA LEU A 116 -8.39 1.92 -13.36
C LEU A 116 -8.10 2.27 -11.90
N LEU A 117 -7.03 3.02 -11.62
CA LEU A 117 -6.68 3.43 -10.26
C LEU A 117 -7.76 4.34 -9.63
N LEU A 118 -8.35 5.25 -10.41
CA LEU A 118 -9.49 6.06 -9.96
C LEU A 118 -10.71 5.20 -9.65
N ALA A 119 -11.03 4.23 -10.51
CA ALA A 119 -12.15 3.31 -10.30
C ALA A 119 -11.95 2.48 -9.02
N LEU A 120 -10.73 1.99 -8.77
CA LEU A 120 -10.41 1.29 -7.53
C LEU A 120 -10.57 2.18 -6.30
N GLN A 121 -10.17 3.45 -6.36
CA GLN A 121 -10.38 4.40 -5.24
C GLN A 121 -11.84 4.77 -5.03
N SER A 122 -12.70 4.63 -6.04
CA SER A 122 -14.14 4.89 -5.90
C SER A 122 -14.89 3.82 -5.12
N ILE A 123 -14.23 2.69 -4.80
CA ILE A 123 -14.85 1.64 -4.00
C ILE A 123 -15.09 2.17 -2.58
N PRO A 124 -16.36 2.19 -2.11
CA PRO A 124 -16.74 2.80 -0.85
C PRO A 124 -16.14 2.10 0.36
N ALA A 125 -15.78 2.87 1.39
CA ALA A 125 -15.25 2.38 2.68
C ALA A 125 -16.20 1.42 3.39
N GLN A 126 -17.48 1.40 3.00
CA GLN A 126 -18.49 0.46 3.48
C GLN A 126 -18.34 -0.95 2.89
N TRP A 127 -17.48 -1.15 1.88
CA TRP A 127 -17.27 -2.47 1.26
C TRP A 127 -17.01 -3.59 2.29
N PRO A 128 -16.15 -3.43 3.30
CA PRO A 128 -15.90 -4.48 4.29
C PRO A 128 -17.13 -4.85 5.14
N LEU A 129 -18.11 -3.95 5.29
CA LEU A 129 -19.28 -4.17 6.13
C LEU A 129 -20.18 -5.31 5.61
N ILE A 130 -20.21 -5.56 4.30
CA ILE A 130 -21.01 -6.66 3.71
C ILE A 130 -20.38 -8.04 3.97
N TRP A 131 -19.11 -8.05 4.38
CA TRP A 131 -18.30 -9.23 4.68
C TRP A 131 -18.13 -9.46 6.19
N ASN A 132 -18.39 -8.44 7.01
CA ASN A 132 -18.35 -8.56 8.47
C ASN A 132 -19.26 -9.68 8.96
N ASP A 133 -18.84 -10.39 10.00
CA ASP A 133 -19.59 -11.46 10.68
C ASP A 133 -19.91 -12.70 9.84
N ARG A 134 -19.40 -12.79 8.60
CA ARG A 134 -19.59 -13.99 7.76
C ARG A 134 -18.76 -15.19 8.22
N GLY A 135 -17.78 -14.99 9.09
CA GLY A 135 -17.00 -16.07 9.71
C GLY A 135 -16.21 -16.94 8.72
N THR A 136 -15.82 -16.41 7.55
CA THR A 136 -15.09 -17.17 6.52
C THR A 136 -13.75 -16.52 6.18
N VAL A 137 -12.80 -17.33 5.69
CA VAL A 137 -11.52 -16.83 5.16
C VAL A 137 -11.72 -15.88 3.98
N ALA A 138 -12.71 -16.14 3.12
CA ALA A 138 -13.05 -15.27 2.00
C ALA A 138 -13.44 -13.85 2.47
N ALA A 139 -14.13 -13.73 3.61
CA ALA A 139 -14.43 -12.44 4.21
C ALA A 139 -13.16 -11.68 4.62
N SER A 140 -12.20 -12.35 5.27
CA SER A 140 -10.92 -11.73 5.65
C SER A 140 -10.12 -11.22 4.44
N LEU A 141 -10.14 -11.96 3.33
CA LEU A 141 -9.52 -11.52 2.07
C LEU A 141 -10.27 -10.33 1.47
N ALA A 142 -11.60 -10.36 1.43
CA ALA A 142 -12.41 -9.26 0.92
C ALA A 142 -12.28 -7.98 1.74
N MET A 143 -12.13 -8.09 3.07
CA MET A 143 -11.86 -6.98 3.98
C MET A 143 -10.44 -6.43 3.85
N THR A 144 -9.55 -7.13 3.14
CA THR A 144 -8.17 -6.69 2.85
C THR A 144 -8.08 -5.94 1.52
N LEU A 145 -9.22 -5.60 0.90
CA LEU A 145 -9.29 -4.93 -0.41
C LEU A 145 -8.43 -3.67 -0.51
N TYR A 146 -8.41 -2.80 0.50
CA TYR A 146 -7.64 -1.56 0.43
C TYR A 146 -6.13 -1.76 0.37
N LEU A 147 -5.63 -2.87 0.94
CA LEU A 147 -4.24 -3.28 0.69
C LEU A 147 -4.03 -3.58 -0.80
N TYR A 148 -4.91 -4.35 -1.42
CA TYR A 148 -4.79 -4.70 -2.85
C TYR A 148 -4.84 -3.46 -3.74
N ILE A 149 -5.72 -2.51 -3.42
CA ILE A 149 -5.80 -1.21 -4.10
C ILE A 149 -4.47 -0.46 -3.95
N LEU A 150 -3.93 -0.37 -2.74
CA LEU A 150 -2.66 0.31 -2.49
C LEU A 150 -1.49 -0.38 -3.21
N MET A 151 -1.45 -1.71 -3.22
CA MET A 151 -0.47 -2.49 -3.99
C MET A 151 -0.59 -2.22 -5.49
N ALA A 152 -1.80 -2.12 -6.04
CA ALA A 152 -2.02 -1.79 -7.44
C ALA A 152 -1.46 -0.40 -7.80
N HIS A 153 -1.65 0.60 -6.94
CA HIS A 153 -1.05 1.92 -7.12
C HIS A 153 0.47 1.86 -7.10
N TRP A 154 1.05 1.20 -6.08
CA TRP A 154 2.51 1.05 -5.97
C TRP A 154 3.12 0.40 -7.21
N LEU A 155 2.54 -0.72 -7.67
CA LEU A 155 3.00 -1.44 -8.86
C LEU A 155 2.84 -0.61 -10.14
N ALA A 156 1.72 0.11 -10.31
CA ALA A 156 1.48 0.96 -11.47
C ALA A 156 2.50 2.11 -11.56
N PHE A 157 2.78 2.80 -10.46
CA PHE A 157 3.79 3.85 -10.44
C PHE A 157 5.19 3.28 -10.66
N LEU A 158 5.53 2.15 -10.04
CA LEU A 158 6.82 1.51 -10.23
C LEU A 158 7.03 1.05 -11.69
N ALA A 159 6.00 0.50 -12.34
CA ALA A 159 6.05 0.15 -13.77
C ALA A 159 6.25 1.38 -14.66
N ALA A 160 5.54 2.47 -14.37
CA ALA A 160 5.64 3.71 -15.13
C ALA A 160 7.03 4.37 -15.06
N THR A 161 7.75 4.21 -13.94
CA THR A 161 9.14 4.69 -13.86
C THR A 161 10.09 3.93 -14.80
N ARG A 162 9.91 2.62 -14.97
CA ARG A 162 10.77 1.79 -15.82
C ARG A 162 10.64 2.14 -17.29
N GLU A 163 9.43 2.35 -17.77
CA GLU A 163 9.19 2.69 -19.17
C GLU A 163 9.76 4.08 -19.52
N SER A 164 9.66 5.06 -18.61
CA SER A 164 10.28 6.37 -18.84
C SER A 164 11.80 6.31 -18.96
N SER A 165 12.47 5.36 -18.29
CA SER A 165 13.92 5.16 -18.41
C SER A 165 14.35 4.50 -19.71
N LYS A 166 13.41 3.87 -20.44
CA LYS A 166 13.67 3.15 -21.70
C LYS A 166 13.48 3.99 -22.94
N GLN A 167 12.93 5.20 -22.82
CA GLN A 167 12.72 6.10 -23.95
C GLN A 167 13.98 6.99 -24.05
N PRO A 168 14.92 6.73 -24.99
CA PRO A 168 16.01 7.66 -25.23
C PRO A 168 15.40 8.94 -25.79
N GLU A 169 15.95 10.10 -25.46
CA GLU A 169 15.64 11.34 -26.15
C GLU A 169 15.77 11.09 -27.66
N ALA A 170 14.64 10.99 -28.34
CA ALA A 170 14.62 11.00 -29.80
C ALA A 170 15.20 12.35 -30.18
N GLY A 171 16.45 12.32 -30.66
CA GLY A 171 17.23 13.50 -30.96
C GLY A 171 16.42 14.49 -31.77
N ILE A 172 16.51 15.75 -31.37
CA ILE A 172 16.04 16.88 -32.15
C ILE A 172 16.87 16.86 -33.45
N GLU A 173 16.34 16.22 -34.49
CA GLU A 173 16.85 16.38 -35.85
C GLU A 173 16.46 17.81 -36.28
N VAL A 174 17.33 18.76 -35.96
CA VAL A 174 17.31 20.08 -36.60
C VAL A 174 17.75 19.84 -38.04
N ARG A 175 16.79 19.69 -38.94
CA ARG A 175 17.08 19.81 -40.38
C ARG A 175 17.39 21.27 -40.67
N ALA A 176 18.66 21.53 -40.99
CA ALA A 176 19.13 22.76 -41.61
C ALA A 176 18.75 22.80 -43.09
#